data_AF-A0A535A8E9-F1
#
_entry.id   AF-A0A535A8E9-F1
#
_cell.length_a   1.000
_cell.length_b   1.000
_cell.length_c   1.000
_cell.angle_alpha   90.00
_cell.angle_beta   90.00
_cell.angle_gamma   90.00
#
_symmetry.space_group_name_H-M   'P 1'
#
loop_
_entity.id
_entity.type
_entity.pdbx_description
1 polymer ?
#
loop_
_entity_poly.entity_id
_entity_poly.type
_entity_poly.pdbx_seq_one_letter_code
_entity_poly.pdbx_strand_id
1 'polypeptide(L)' 'MTARLAELSVAEVRAVLAGREATAVEITEACLEALAARNPRVRAFLTVTADDALA' A
#
# COMPACT_ATOMS: atom_id res chain seq x y z
N MET A 1 -9.83 2.92 7.31
CA MET A 1 -9.91 1.57 6.72
C MET A 1 -8.66 1.24 5.90
N THR A 2 -8.13 2.17 5.10
CA THR A 2 -6.93 2.02 4.27
C THR A 2 -5.67 1.57 5.02
N ALA A 3 -5.36 2.15 6.18
CA ALA A 3 -4.15 1.81 6.95
C ALA A 3 -3.96 0.30 7.25
N ARG A 4 -5.05 -0.48 7.37
CA ARG A 4 -4.98 -1.93 7.60
C ARG A 4 -4.48 -2.69 6.37
N LEU A 5 -4.79 -2.21 5.16
CA LEU A 5 -4.41 -2.88 3.91
C LEU A 5 -2.89 -2.88 3.71
N ALA A 6 -2.21 -1.81 4.12
CA ALA A 6 -0.75 -1.70 4.05
C ALA A 6 0.00 -2.61 5.05
N GLU A 7 -0.71 -3.20 6.01
CA GLU A 7 -0.14 -4.07 7.05
C GLU A 7 -0.40 -5.56 6.78
N LEU A 8 -1.14 -5.88 5.72
CA LEU A 8 -1.37 -7.25 5.30
C LEU A 8 -0.06 -7.89 4.82
N SER A 9 0.11 -9.16 5.15
CA SER A 9 1.12 -9.99 4.51
C SER A 9 0.78 -10.21 3.03
N VAL A 10 1.77 -10.59 2.23
CA VAL A 10 1.56 -10.91 0.81
C VAL A 10 0.51 -12.02 0.61
N ALA A 11 0.46 -13.00 1.53
CA ALA A 11 -0.54 -14.07 1.48
C ALA A 11 -1.97 -13.54 1.71
N GLU A 12 -2.14 -12.59 2.63
CA GLU A 12 -3.43 -11.94 2.90
C GLU A 12 -3.83 -11.02 1.75
N VAL A 13 -2.89 -10.23 1.20
CA VAL A 13 -3.13 -9.40 0.01
C VAL A 13 -3.65 -10.26 -1.16
N ARG A 14 -3.04 -11.42 -1.39
CA ARG A 14 -3.50 -12.35 -2.42
C ARG A 14 -4.91 -12.86 -2.14
N ALA A 15 -5.23 -13.16 -0.87
CA ALA A 15 -6.56 -13.63 -0.49
C ALA A 15 -7.64 -12.57 -0.70
N VAL A 16 -7.41 -11.32 -0.27
CA VAL A 16 -8.39 -10.23 -0.42
C VAL A 16 -8.61 -9.83 -1.87
N LEU A 17 -7.56 -9.87 -2.71
CA LEU A 17 -7.68 -9.64 -4.16
C LEU A 17 -8.50 -10.76 -4.83
N ALA A 18 -8.21 -12.02 -4.50
CA ALA A 18 -8.96 -13.15 -5.04
C ALA A 18 -10.42 -13.15 -4.57
N GLY A 19 -10.67 -12.73 -3.33
CA GLY A 19 -12.00 -12.56 -2.74
C GLY A 19 -12.73 -11.29 -3.21
N ARG A 20 -12.06 -10.40 -3.95
CA ARG A 20 -12.57 -9.07 -4.37
C ARG A 20 -13.02 -8.20 -3.19
N GLU A 21 -12.40 -8.39 -2.03
CA GLU A 21 -12.65 -7.61 -0.81
C GLU A 21 -11.91 -6.26 -0.83
N ALA A 22 -10.85 -6.17 -1.65
CA ALA A 22 -10.12 -4.95 -1.95
C ALA A 22 -9.60 -5.01 -3.39
N THR A 23 -9.33 -3.85 -3.96
CA THR A 23 -8.72 -3.69 -5.28
C THR A 23 -7.21 -3.45 -5.16
N ALA A 24 -6.49 -3.68 -6.25
CA ALA A 24 -5.06 -3.36 -6.31
C ALA A 24 -4.81 -1.86 -6.05
N VAL A 25 -5.69 -0.98 -6.55
CA VAL A 25 -5.61 0.47 -6.35
C VAL A 25 -5.73 0.82 -4.87
N GLU A 26 -6.74 0.31 -4.16
CA GLU A 26 -6.94 0.60 -2.72
C GLU A 26 -5.76 0.11 -1.86
N ILE A 27 -5.14 -1.01 -2.24
CA ILE A 27 -3.94 -1.54 -1.55
C ILE A 27 -2.72 -0.65 -1.83
N THR A 28 -2.53 -0.22 -3.07
CA THR A 28 -1.44 0.70 -3.44
C THR A 28 -1.58 2.04 -2.73
N GLU A 29 -2.78 2.64 -2.72
CA GLU A 29 -3.05 3.89 -2.03
C GLU A 29 -2.76 3.78 -0.53
N ALA A 30 -3.19 2.69 0.11
CA ALA A 30 -2.88 2.43 1.52
C ALA A 30 -1.36 2.35 1.79
N CYS A 31 -0.60 1.70 0.91
CA CYS A 31 0.86 1.63 1.02
C CYS A 31 1.51 3.01 0.87
N LEU A 32 1.04 3.82 -0.09
CA LEU A 32 1.53 5.18 -0.30
C LEU A 32 1.20 6.09 0.88
N GLU A 33 0.00 6.00 1.46
CA GLU A 33 -0.39 6.70 2.69
C GLU A 33 0.52 6.31 3.88
N ALA A 34 0.74 5.01 4.08
CA ALA A 34 1.61 4.51 5.15
C ALA A 34 3.07 4.99 4.97
N LEU A 35 3.55 5.00 3.73
CA LEU A 35 4.86 5.53 3.38
C LEU A 35 4.93 7.03 3.68
N ALA A 36 3.97 7.83 3.23
CA ALA A 36 3.94 9.28 3.48
C ALA A 36 3.96 9.63 4.98
N ALA A 37 3.27 8.84 5.80
CA ALA A 37 3.23 9.03 7.25
C ALA A 37 4.55 8.64 7.95
N ARG A 38 5.23 7.57 7.50
CA ARG A 38 6.39 6.97 8.21
C ARG A 38 7.74 7.43 7.65
N ASN A 39 7.84 7.62 6.33
CA ASN A 39 9.11 7.92 5.65
C ASN A 39 9.79 9.24 6.11
N PRO A 40 9.09 10.31 6.51
CA PRO A 40 9.75 11.51 7.04
C PRO A 40 10.60 11.24 8.30
N ARG A 41 10.22 10.21 9.09
CA ARG A 41 10.93 9.80 10.32
C ARG A 41 12.00 8.77 10.03
N VAL A 42 11.66 7.75 9.23
CA VAL A 42 12.53 6.58 8.99
C VAL A 42 13.54 6.86 7.87
N ARG A 43 13.18 7.69 6.88
CA ARG A 43 13.97 8.02 5.69
C ARG A 43 14.43 6.76 4.94
N ALA A 44 13.54 5.79 4.79
CA ALA A 44 13.81 4.51 4.13
C ALA A 44 13.77 4.61 2.59
N PHE A 45 12.99 5.55 2.05
CA PHE A 45 12.80 5.73 0.61
C PHE A 45 13.38 7.07 0.15
N LEU A 46 14.18 7.02 -0.91
CA LEU A 46 14.77 8.20 -1.57
C LEU A 46 13.84 8.79 -2.62
N THR A 47 13.28 7.94 -3.48
CA THR A 47 12.35 8.31 -4.55
C THR A 47 11.11 7.45 -4.43
N VAL A 48 9.94 8.07 -4.59
CA VAL A 48 8.64 7.38 -4.62
C VAL A 48 8.01 7.63 -5.98
N THR A 49 7.76 6.57 -6.74
CA THR A 49 7.12 6.60 -8.07
C THR A 49 5.63 6.31 -7.93
N ALA A 50 4.90 7.22 -7.25
CA ALA A 50 3.49 7.01 -6.91
C ALA A 50 2.59 6.88 -8.16
N ASP A 51 2.81 7.74 -9.15
CA ASP A 51 2.04 7.75 -10.39
C ASP A 51 2.20 6.43 -11.15
N ASP A 52 3.44 5.93 -11.28
CA ASP A 52 3.72 4.64 -11.93
C ASP A 52 3.10 3.46 -11.16
N ALA A 53 2.96 3.57 -9.84
CA ALA A 53 2.37 2.51 -9.02
C ALA A 53 0.84 2.45 -9.14
N LEU A 54 0.21 3.57 -9.53
CA LEU A 54 -1.23 3.72 -9.69
C LEU A 54 -1.72 3.59 -11.15
N ALA A 55 -0.81 3.58 -12.12
CA ALA A 55 -1.07 3.42 -13.56
C ALA A 55 -1.47 1.98 -13.94
#